data_AF-A0A850WCR6-F1
#
_entry.id   AF-A0A850WCR6-F1
#
_cell.length_a   1.000
_cell.length_b   1.000
_cell.length_c   1.000
_cell.angle_alpha   90.00
_cell.angle_beta   90.00
_cell.angle_gamma   90.00
#
_symmetry.space_group_name_H-M   'P 1'
#
loop_
_entity.id
_entity.type
_entity.pdbx_description
1 polymer ?
#
loop_
_entity_poly.entity_id
_entity_poly.type
_entity_poly.pdbx_seq_one_letter_code
_entity_poly.pdbx_strand_id
1 'polypeptide(L)'
;MEPLSFQEYICSLDPTTLPRILRICSGVYFQGSVYEVSGNECCLSTGDLLKVMAVALQKVICEDMETGQTTELPPTFKGEQGCPPLWVQPHCPTGLFQPAPAPETYPTLRQPFLEGSKQQGLMLHQVLGRWHRRPQPLLCPTIGPRALLLHPVYEVHAAMHLRRDVVKIPSTLEVDVEDVTEEAQHIHFARPLLLSEVLGMEEVLPAHAEILEGPSSSAVFKSTWVPQLQRGQRLQLHGRSHAWRVLASAPGSGRHFLLSSAYQGRFRRRPQQFTGVQELAASLRPGGRLRVVVTQDCEGRGNDVPPLGVGDRLEARGLQGNGPGTRLLCHR
;
A
#
# COMPACT_ATOMS: atom_id res chain seq x y z
N MET A 1 -0.75 -18.82 27.17
CA MET A 1 -0.66 -17.93 28.35
C MET A 1 -2.06 -17.38 28.63
N GLU A 2 -2.33 -16.79 29.80
CA GLU A 2 -3.60 -16.07 29.97
C GLU A 2 -3.59 -14.79 29.09
N PRO A 3 -4.72 -14.43 28.46
CA PRO A 3 -4.82 -13.21 27.68
C PRO A 3 -4.63 -11.99 28.60
N LEU A 4 -3.85 -11.01 28.12
CA LEU A 4 -3.60 -9.74 28.79
C LEU A 4 -4.19 -8.60 27.98
N SER A 5 -4.53 -7.49 28.63
CA SER A 5 -4.87 -6.29 27.84
C SER A 5 -3.68 -5.86 26.99
N PHE A 6 -3.96 -5.32 25.80
CA PHE A 6 -2.91 -4.88 24.88
C PHE A 6 -1.98 -3.86 25.53
N GLN A 7 -2.53 -2.96 26.35
CA GLN A 7 -1.74 -1.98 27.08
C GLN A 7 -0.79 -2.65 28.07
N GLU A 8 -1.24 -3.60 28.88
CA GLU A 8 -0.41 -4.29 29.87
C GLU A 8 0.70 -5.11 29.21
N TYR A 9 0.38 -5.81 28.12
CA TYR A 9 1.37 -6.56 27.37
C TYR A 9 2.46 -5.63 26.82
N ILE A 10 2.08 -4.54 26.13
CA ILE A 10 3.05 -3.61 25.54
C ILE A 10 3.88 -2.88 26.61
N CYS A 11 3.29 -2.55 27.76
CA CYS A 11 4.04 -1.92 28.87
C CYS A 11 5.07 -2.84 29.51
N SER A 12 4.84 -4.16 29.48
CA SER A 12 5.75 -5.17 30.07
C SER A 12 6.72 -5.79 29.07
N LEU A 13 6.51 -5.53 27.77
CA LEU A 13 7.33 -6.05 26.68
C LEU A 13 8.72 -5.41 26.67
N ASP A 14 9.76 -6.25 26.61
CA ASP A 14 11.12 -5.81 26.30
C ASP A 14 11.28 -5.60 24.79
N PRO A 15 11.53 -4.37 24.30
CA PRO A 15 11.68 -4.06 22.88
C PRO A 15 12.81 -4.83 22.18
N THR A 16 13.81 -5.31 22.93
CA THR A 16 14.91 -6.12 22.36
C THR A 16 14.45 -7.50 21.90
N THR A 17 13.29 -7.96 22.38
CA THR A 17 12.72 -9.27 22.03
C THR A 17 11.85 -9.24 20.77
N LEU A 18 11.70 -8.09 20.13
CA LEU A 18 10.97 -7.95 18.88
C LEU A 18 11.73 -8.63 17.72
N PRO A 19 11.00 -9.20 16.73
CA PRO A 19 9.55 -9.16 16.56
C PRO A 19 8.80 -10.21 17.40
N ARG A 20 7.57 -9.88 17.82
CA ARG A 20 6.65 -10.78 18.54
C ARG A 20 5.36 -10.98 17.75
N ILE A 21 4.73 -12.15 17.87
CA ILE A 21 3.45 -12.46 17.23
C ILE A 21 2.37 -12.53 18.31
N LEU A 22 1.39 -11.65 18.20
CA LEU A 22 0.25 -11.57 19.10
C LEU A 22 -1.02 -12.06 18.41
N ARG A 23 -1.86 -12.80 19.13
CA ARG A 23 -3.21 -13.15 18.73
C ARG A 23 -4.21 -12.27 19.44
N ILE A 24 -5.17 -11.71 18.71
CA ILE A 24 -6.32 -11.01 19.29
C ILE A 24 -7.27 -12.05 19.89
N CYS A 25 -7.53 -11.95 21.18
CA CYS A 25 -8.40 -12.88 21.92
C CYS A 25 -9.81 -12.31 22.07
N SER A 26 -9.91 -11.04 22.46
CA SER A 26 -11.17 -10.34 22.69
C SER A 26 -10.96 -8.84 22.55
N GLY A 27 -12.06 -8.09 22.51
CA GLY A 27 -12.02 -6.64 22.49
C GLY A 27 -13.37 -6.07 22.08
N VAL A 28 -13.69 -4.89 22.60
CA VAL A 28 -14.88 -4.17 22.20
C VAL A 28 -14.41 -2.98 21.39
N TYR A 29 -14.49 -3.11 20.08
CA TYR A 29 -14.22 -2.02 19.15
C TYR A 29 -15.35 -2.05 18.11
N PHE A 30 -15.85 -0.88 17.69
CA PHE A 30 -17.05 -0.86 16.86
C PHE A 30 -16.77 -1.50 15.49
N GLN A 31 -17.50 -2.55 15.15
CA GLN A 31 -17.42 -3.15 13.82
C GLN A 31 -17.97 -2.14 12.81
N GLY A 32 -17.10 -1.57 11.96
CA GLY A 32 -17.43 -0.45 11.07
C GLY A 32 -17.01 0.93 11.58
N SER A 33 -16.47 1.05 12.81
CA SER A 33 -15.66 2.22 13.15
C SER A 33 -14.30 2.06 12.47
N VAL A 34 -14.10 2.83 11.41
CA VAL A 34 -12.79 3.08 10.82
C VAL A 34 -11.87 3.58 11.93
N TYR A 35 -11.10 2.69 12.55
CA TYR A 35 -9.91 3.15 13.24
C TYR A 35 -8.99 3.61 12.12
N GLU A 36 -8.86 4.93 12.02
CA GLU A 36 -7.85 5.57 11.19
C GLU A 36 -6.51 5.33 11.88
N VAL A 37 -6.00 4.11 11.74
CA VAL A 37 -4.74 3.71 12.34
C VAL A 37 -3.65 4.39 11.52
N SER A 38 -3.36 5.65 11.87
CA SER A 38 -2.49 6.56 11.11
C SER A 38 -2.86 6.68 9.62
N GLY A 39 -4.14 6.90 9.32
CA GLY A 39 -4.64 7.07 7.94
C GLY A 39 -5.09 5.77 7.25
N ASN A 40 -4.97 4.62 7.92
CA ASN A 40 -5.28 3.31 7.35
C ASN A 40 -6.42 2.63 8.11
N GLU A 41 -7.55 2.41 7.43
CA GLU A 41 -8.69 1.64 7.94
C GLU A 41 -8.30 0.22 8.35
N CYS A 42 -8.48 -0.16 9.62
CA CYS A 42 -8.13 -1.49 10.12
C CYS A 42 -9.24 -2.11 10.97
N CYS A 43 -9.62 -3.35 10.66
CA CYS A 43 -10.48 -4.20 11.48
C CYS A 43 -9.62 -5.29 12.15
N LEU A 44 -9.84 -5.56 13.43
CA LEU A 44 -9.05 -6.51 14.23
C LEU A 44 -9.94 -7.58 14.88
N SER A 45 -10.28 -8.63 14.16
CA SER A 45 -11.20 -9.66 14.63
C SER A 45 -10.54 -10.59 15.65
N THR A 46 -11.33 -11.21 16.52
CA THR A 46 -10.85 -12.32 17.36
C THR A 46 -10.22 -13.41 16.48
N GLY A 47 -9.00 -13.81 16.82
CA GLY A 47 -8.18 -14.76 16.07
C GLY A 47 -7.17 -14.11 15.12
N ASP A 48 -7.26 -12.79 14.87
CA ASP A 48 -6.29 -12.09 14.03
C ASP A 48 -4.90 -12.12 14.66
N LEU A 49 -3.89 -12.19 13.79
CA LEU A 49 -2.48 -12.23 14.18
C LEU A 49 -1.79 -10.91 13.82
N LEU A 50 -1.11 -10.34 14.82
CA LEU A 50 -0.32 -9.13 14.72
C LEU A 50 1.15 -9.45 14.95
N LYS A 51 1.99 -9.22 13.94
CA LYS A 51 3.45 -9.27 14.13
C LYS A 51 3.94 -7.90 14.55
N VAL A 52 4.18 -7.72 15.84
CA VAL A 52 4.78 -6.51 16.39
C VAL A 52 6.24 -6.43 15.97
N MET A 53 6.60 -5.36 15.26
CA MET A 53 7.94 -5.13 14.72
C MET A 53 8.69 -4.04 15.48
N ALA A 54 7.97 -3.02 15.97
CA ALA A 54 8.52 -1.93 16.76
C ALA A 54 7.47 -1.37 17.72
N VAL A 55 7.94 -0.75 18.80
CA VAL A 55 7.11 -0.02 19.77
C VAL A 55 7.81 1.31 20.07
N ALA A 56 7.07 2.41 20.02
CA ALA A 56 7.59 3.74 20.29
C ALA A 56 6.72 4.46 21.32
N LEU A 57 7.33 5.13 22.31
CA LEU A 57 6.58 5.95 23.28
C LEU A 57 6.01 7.17 22.56
N GLN A 58 4.69 7.31 22.56
CA GLN A 58 4.00 8.43 21.92
C GLN A 58 3.77 9.58 22.91
N LYS A 59 3.24 9.27 24.09
CA LYS A 59 2.96 10.23 25.16
C LYS A 59 2.86 9.53 26.52
N VAL A 60 2.82 10.30 27.60
CA VAL A 60 2.56 9.79 28.95
C VAL A 60 1.40 10.57 29.54
N ILE A 61 0.37 9.88 30.03
CA ILE A 61 -0.77 10.50 30.71
C ILE A 61 -0.47 10.51 32.21
N CYS A 62 -0.41 11.69 32.81
CA CYS A 62 -0.26 11.88 34.24
C CYS A 62 -1.63 12.05 34.89
N GLU A 63 -1.99 11.17 35.81
CA GLU A 63 -3.21 11.26 36.60
C GLU A 63 -2.89 11.70 38.03
N ASP A 64 -3.52 12.77 38.49
CA ASP A 64 -3.46 13.22 39.88
C ASP A 64 -4.29 12.28 40.77
N MET A 65 -3.66 11.67 41.77
CA MET A 65 -4.30 10.67 42.62
C MET A 65 -5.39 11.22 43.56
N GLU A 66 -5.40 12.52 43.84
CA GLU A 66 -6.39 13.14 44.72
C GLU A 66 -7.62 13.62 43.94
N THR A 67 -7.40 14.13 42.71
CA THR A 67 -8.44 14.77 41.92
C THR A 67 -8.91 13.96 40.71
N GLY A 68 -8.15 12.93 40.31
CA GLY A 68 -8.37 12.19 39.07
C GLY A 68 -8.11 13.01 37.80
N GLN A 69 -7.56 14.22 37.93
CA GLN A 69 -7.30 15.08 36.78
C GLN A 69 -6.12 14.52 35.97
N THR A 70 -6.31 14.38 34.66
CA THR A 70 -5.28 13.89 33.75
C THR A 70 -4.61 15.02 32.96
N THR A 71 -3.30 14.92 32.77
CA THR A 71 -2.49 15.84 31.96
C THR A 71 -1.56 15.05 31.04
N GLU A 72 -1.35 15.52 29.81
CA GLU A 72 -0.50 14.82 28.84
C GLU A 72 0.92 15.37 28.85
N LEU A 73 1.90 14.47 28.94
CA LEU A 73 3.32 14.78 28.83
C LEU A 73 3.89 14.27 27.50
N PRO A 74 4.72 15.08 26.82
CA PRO A 74 5.46 14.62 25.66
C PRO A 74 6.52 13.58 26.07
N PRO A 75 6.92 12.68 25.16
CA PRO A 75 7.92 11.64 25.43
C PRO A 75 9.30 12.24 25.74
N THR A 76 9.54 13.49 25.30
CA THR A 76 10.77 14.25 25.54
C THR A 76 10.66 15.21 26.74
N PHE A 77 9.67 15.03 27.63
CA PHE A 77 9.49 15.91 28.77
C PHE A 77 10.76 15.98 29.63
N LYS A 78 11.29 17.20 29.80
CA LYS A 78 12.46 17.51 30.63
C LYS A 78 12.13 18.43 31.82
N GLY A 79 10.84 18.72 32.05
CA GLY A 79 10.39 19.77 32.97
C GLY A 79 10.75 21.16 32.45
N GLU A 80 9.76 21.95 32.01
CA GLU A 80 10.03 23.30 31.52
C GLU A 80 10.34 24.29 32.66
N GLN A 81 11.26 25.21 32.36
CA GLN A 81 11.75 26.28 33.21
C GLN A 81 10.67 27.34 33.40
N GLY A 82 10.03 27.37 34.56
CA GLY A 82 9.03 28.38 34.89
C GLY A 82 8.97 28.71 36.37
N CYS A 83 10.07 29.20 36.95
CA CYS A 83 10.03 29.88 38.26
C CYS A 83 10.88 31.15 38.24
N PRO A 84 10.30 32.30 38.62
CA PRO A 84 10.79 32.96 39.84
C PRO A 84 9.62 33.46 40.73
N PRO A 85 9.81 33.70 42.05
CA PRO A 85 11.04 34.16 42.70
C PRO A 85 11.50 33.38 43.96
N LEU A 86 12.81 33.51 44.22
CA LEU A 86 13.61 33.38 45.46
C LEU A 86 13.27 32.24 46.45
N TRP A 87 14.30 31.60 47.01
CA TRP A 87 14.28 30.57 48.08
C TRP A 87 14.31 29.08 47.67
N VAL A 88 14.76 28.73 46.46
CA VAL A 88 15.18 27.33 46.19
C VAL A 88 16.63 27.29 45.73
N GLN A 89 17.41 26.43 46.39
CA GLN A 89 18.86 26.27 46.23
C GLN A 89 19.27 25.90 44.78
N PRO A 90 20.50 26.20 44.34
CA PRO A 90 20.91 26.17 42.92
C PRO A 90 21.12 24.78 42.29
N HIS A 91 20.65 23.69 42.91
CA HIS A 91 21.12 22.33 42.57
C HIS A 91 20.04 21.26 42.35
N CYS A 92 18.76 21.61 42.23
CA CYS A 92 17.72 20.64 41.89
C CYS A 92 17.55 20.55 40.37
N PRO A 93 17.83 19.39 39.73
CA PRO A 93 17.55 19.21 38.31
C PRO A 93 16.03 19.25 38.08
N THR A 94 15.59 20.12 37.19
CA THR A 94 14.19 20.32 36.79
C THR A 94 13.66 19.06 36.07
N GLY A 95 12.41 18.65 36.31
CA GLY A 95 11.78 17.53 35.61
C GLY A 95 12.08 16.11 36.13
N LEU A 96 12.60 15.96 37.35
CA LEU A 96 12.80 14.66 37.99
C LEU A 96 11.53 14.15 38.67
N PHE A 97 11.31 12.85 38.57
CA PHE A 97 10.28 12.13 39.31
C PHE A 97 10.89 11.49 40.56
N GLN A 98 10.19 11.57 41.68
CA GLN A 98 10.56 10.92 42.93
C GLN A 98 9.46 9.94 43.34
N PRO A 99 9.79 8.74 43.86
CA PRO A 99 8.80 7.87 44.50
C PRO A 99 8.06 8.62 45.60
N ALA A 100 6.73 8.58 45.60
CA ALA A 100 5.99 9.10 46.73
C ALA A 100 6.29 8.24 47.98
N PRO A 101 6.48 8.84 49.16
CA PRO A 101 6.63 8.08 50.39
C PRO A 101 5.40 7.20 50.62
N ALA A 102 5.60 6.02 51.20
CA ALA A 102 4.49 5.13 51.56
C ALA A 102 3.53 5.87 52.50
N PRO A 103 2.20 5.61 52.44
CA PRO A 103 1.26 6.18 53.39
C PRO A 103 1.51 5.57 54.77
N GLU A 104 2.46 6.13 55.51
CA GLU A 104 2.60 5.85 56.92
C GLU A 104 1.52 6.62 57.68
N THR A 105 0.79 5.86 58.49
CA THR A 105 -0.10 6.27 59.57
C THR A 105 0.27 7.64 60.16
N TYR A 106 -0.71 8.55 60.25
CA TYR A 106 -0.61 9.87 60.90
C TYR A 106 0.33 9.87 62.13
N PRO A 107 1.10 10.94 62.33
CA PRO A 107 0.60 11.95 63.26
C PRO A 107 0.81 13.41 62.82
N THR A 108 -0.11 14.21 63.35
CA THR A 108 -0.11 15.64 63.62
C THR A 108 1.26 16.32 63.72
N LEU A 109 1.23 17.60 63.30
CA LEU A 109 2.11 18.72 63.67
C LEU A 109 3.15 19.13 62.62
N ARG A 110 2.99 20.38 62.15
CA ARG A 110 4.00 21.20 61.47
C ARG A 110 5.39 20.94 62.07
N GLN A 111 6.27 20.31 61.29
CA GLN A 111 7.70 20.52 61.40
C GLN A 111 8.26 20.83 60.00
N PRO A 112 9.21 21.79 59.88
CA PRO A 112 9.90 22.02 58.63
C PRO A 112 10.69 20.75 58.29
N PHE A 113 10.57 20.29 57.05
CA PHE A 113 11.31 19.15 56.52
C PHE A 113 12.80 19.24 56.87
N LEU A 114 13.23 18.50 57.88
CA LEU A 114 14.63 18.21 58.13
C LEU A 114 14.96 16.88 57.44
N GLU A 115 15.84 17.00 56.44
CA GLU A 115 16.83 15.99 56.05
C GLU A 115 16.34 14.53 55.95
N GLY A 116 15.77 14.17 54.80
CA GLY A 116 15.25 12.83 54.53
C GLY A 116 15.66 12.27 53.18
N SER A 117 16.79 11.55 53.15
CA SER A 117 17.30 10.69 52.06
C SER A 117 17.66 11.35 50.73
N LYS A 118 18.90 11.15 50.27
CA LYS A 118 19.37 11.45 48.91
C LYS A 118 18.68 10.52 47.90
N GLN A 119 17.37 10.66 47.70
CA GLN A 119 16.70 9.95 46.61
C GLN A 119 17.06 10.65 45.30
N GLN A 120 17.93 9.99 44.53
CA GLN A 120 18.33 10.41 43.21
C GLN A 120 17.08 10.42 42.32
N GLY A 121 16.59 11.61 41.95
CA GLY A 121 15.40 11.72 41.11
C GLY A 121 15.62 11.04 39.75
N LEU A 122 14.56 10.44 39.23
CA LEU A 122 14.58 9.65 38.01
C LEU A 122 14.06 10.49 36.83
N MET A 123 14.68 10.33 35.66
CA MET A 123 14.13 10.86 34.42
C MET A 123 12.94 10.02 33.95
N LEU A 124 12.04 10.61 33.16
CA LEU A 124 10.83 9.94 32.65
C LEU A 124 11.12 8.57 32.03
N HIS A 125 12.13 8.45 31.17
CA HIS A 125 12.49 7.16 30.56
C HIS A 125 13.00 6.12 31.58
N GLN A 126 13.66 6.55 32.67
CA GLN A 126 14.14 5.65 33.72
C GLN A 126 13.00 5.16 34.60
N VAL A 127 12.01 6.02 34.84
CA VAL A 127 10.76 5.64 35.49
C VAL A 127 10.05 4.61 34.63
N LEU A 128 9.84 4.92 33.34
CA LEU A 128 9.16 4.03 32.39
C LEU A 128 9.85 2.67 32.23
N GLY A 129 11.19 2.65 32.23
CA GLY A 129 11.96 1.40 32.18
C GLY A 129 11.84 0.48 33.40
N ARG A 130 11.24 0.96 34.51
CA ARG A 130 11.00 0.17 35.74
C ARG A 130 9.56 -0.30 35.89
N TRP A 131 8.72 -0.11 34.88
CA TRP A 131 7.31 -0.52 34.87
C TRP A 131 7.20 -2.04 34.81
N HIS A 132 7.23 -2.71 35.97
CA HIS A 132 7.32 -4.17 36.00
C HIS A 132 6.10 -4.88 36.60
N ARG A 133 5.03 -4.17 37.01
CA ARG A 133 3.69 -4.77 37.26
C ARG A 133 2.64 -3.81 37.81
N ARG A 134 3.02 -2.67 38.42
CA ARG A 134 2.05 -1.69 38.96
C ARG A 134 2.55 -0.26 38.80
N PRO A 135 1.65 0.69 38.45
CA PRO A 135 1.92 2.11 38.55
C PRO A 135 2.39 2.46 39.96
N GLN A 136 3.58 3.05 40.10
CA GLN A 136 4.02 3.59 41.38
C GLN A 136 3.62 5.07 41.45
N PRO A 137 3.07 5.55 42.57
CA PRO A 137 2.85 6.98 42.79
C PRO A 137 4.17 7.76 42.76
N LEU A 138 4.19 8.84 41.99
CA LEU A 138 5.38 9.68 41.81
C LEU A 138 5.07 11.14 42.11
N LEU A 139 6.05 11.84 42.68
CA LEU A 139 6.03 13.28 42.86
C LEU A 139 6.86 13.92 41.75
N CYS A 140 6.29 14.94 41.10
CA CYS A 140 7.01 15.76 40.13
C CYS A 140 6.76 17.25 40.45
N PRO A 141 7.71 17.95 41.09
CA PRO A 141 7.55 19.34 41.50
C PRO A 141 7.21 20.30 40.35
N THR A 142 7.54 19.94 39.11
CA THR A 142 7.24 20.73 37.91
C THR A 142 5.79 20.62 37.47
N ILE A 143 5.08 19.56 37.83
CA ILE A 143 3.66 19.32 37.47
C ILE A 143 2.76 19.72 38.64
N GLY A 144 3.17 19.39 39.87
CA GLY A 144 2.44 19.77 41.07
C GLY A 144 3.01 19.12 42.34
N PRO A 145 2.54 19.52 43.52
CA PRO A 145 2.99 18.97 44.80
C PRO A 145 2.38 17.59 45.11
N ARG A 146 1.42 17.12 44.30
CA ARG A 146 0.63 15.91 44.55
C ARG A 146 1.25 14.67 43.92
N ALA A 147 0.82 13.51 44.42
CA ALA A 147 1.17 12.22 43.87
C ALA A 147 0.47 12.00 42.52
N LEU A 148 1.26 11.58 41.53
CA LEU A 148 0.86 11.35 40.16
C LEU A 148 1.05 9.88 39.79
N LEU A 149 0.11 9.33 39.04
CA LEU A 149 0.27 8.07 38.32
C LEU A 149 0.58 8.37 36.86
N LEU A 150 1.64 7.75 36.34
CA LEU A 150 2.00 7.88 34.93
C LEU A 150 1.36 6.74 34.16
N HIS A 151 0.81 6.99 32.98
CA HIS A 151 0.28 5.94 32.11
C HIS A 151 0.92 6.12 30.73
N PRO A 152 1.95 5.34 30.38
CA PRO A 152 2.58 5.46 29.08
C PRO A 152 1.65 4.97 27.98
N VAL A 153 1.64 5.72 26.87
CA VAL A 153 0.92 5.38 25.65
C VAL A 153 1.94 5.16 24.56
N TYR A 154 1.95 3.96 23.99
CA TYR A 154 2.87 3.56 22.95
C TYR A 154 2.17 3.47 21.59
N GLU A 155 2.88 3.84 20.53
CA GLU A 155 2.54 3.51 19.15
C GLU A 155 3.22 2.19 18.78
N VAL A 156 2.41 1.17 18.45
CA VAL A 156 2.86 -0.18 18.11
C VAL A 156 2.84 -0.35 16.61
N HIS A 157 3.99 -0.68 16.02
CA HIS A 157 4.12 -0.93 14.59
C HIS A 157 3.99 -2.42 14.34
N ALA A 158 2.88 -2.83 13.74
CA ALA A 158 2.55 -4.22 13.50
C ALA A 158 2.32 -4.53 12.02
N ALA A 159 2.77 -5.70 11.58
CA ALA A 159 2.42 -6.27 10.30
C ALA A 159 1.26 -7.27 10.48
N MET A 160 0.25 -7.17 9.62
CA MET A 160 -0.88 -8.10 9.56
C MET A 160 -0.74 -9.04 8.37
N HIS A 161 -1.33 -10.23 8.46
CA HIS A 161 -1.34 -11.16 7.34
C HIS A 161 -2.11 -10.58 6.15
N LEU A 162 -1.55 -10.69 4.93
CA LEU A 162 -2.14 -10.20 3.67
C LEU A 162 -2.39 -8.69 3.62
N ARG A 163 -1.69 -7.92 4.45
CA ARG A 163 -1.73 -6.45 4.41
C ARG A 163 -0.41 -5.88 3.92
N ARG A 164 -0.47 -4.88 3.04
CA ARG A 164 0.71 -4.27 2.44
C ARG A 164 1.45 -3.36 3.42
N ASP A 165 0.69 -2.59 4.18
CA ASP A 165 1.18 -1.51 5.03
C ASP A 165 1.36 -1.97 6.47
N VAL A 166 2.37 -1.41 7.13
CA VAL A 166 2.56 -1.54 8.57
C VAL A 166 1.52 -0.69 9.28
N VAL A 167 0.80 -1.31 10.20
CA VAL A 167 -0.29 -0.70 10.96
C VAL A 167 0.27 -0.13 12.27
N LYS A 168 -0.16 1.07 12.64
CA LYS A 168 0.33 1.84 13.79
C LYS A 168 -0.69 1.90 14.93
N ILE A 169 -0.76 0.85 15.74
CA ILE A 169 -1.84 0.66 16.71
C ILE A 169 -1.48 1.35 18.04
N PRO A 170 -2.36 2.19 18.63
CA PRO A 170 -2.12 2.72 19.96
C PRO A 170 -2.23 1.62 21.01
N SER A 171 -1.34 1.62 22.01
CA SER A 171 -1.36 0.62 23.10
C SER A 171 -2.63 0.69 23.96
N THR A 172 -3.35 1.81 23.94
CA THR A 172 -4.63 2.01 24.63
C THR A 172 -5.82 1.39 23.91
N LEU A 173 -5.60 0.70 22.78
CA LEU A 173 -6.67 -0.03 22.11
C LEU A 173 -7.23 -1.12 23.03
N GLU A 174 -8.55 -1.10 23.25
CA GLU A 174 -9.26 -2.02 24.15
C GLU A 174 -9.44 -3.41 23.53
N VAL A 175 -8.32 -4.13 23.42
CA VAL A 175 -8.27 -5.53 22.98
C VAL A 175 -7.41 -6.33 23.95
N ASP A 176 -7.76 -7.59 24.13
CA ASP A 176 -6.93 -8.56 24.84
C ASP A 176 -6.11 -9.36 23.83
N VAL A 177 -4.85 -9.59 24.18
CA VAL A 177 -3.88 -10.26 23.34
C VAL A 177 -3.22 -11.43 24.06
N GLU A 178 -2.83 -12.43 23.28
CA GLU A 178 -1.97 -13.51 23.73
C GLU A 178 -0.71 -13.54 22.87
N ASP A 179 0.46 -13.63 23.51
CA ASP A 179 1.72 -13.86 22.82
C ASP A 179 1.78 -15.32 22.37
N VAL A 180 1.78 -15.50 21.05
CA VAL A 180 1.84 -16.80 20.37
C VAL A 180 3.10 -16.93 19.53
N THR A 181 4.16 -16.16 19.85
CA THR A 181 5.39 -16.10 19.05
C THR A 181 6.02 -17.48 18.85
N GLU A 182 6.01 -18.34 19.87
CA GLU A 182 6.62 -19.67 19.82
C GLU A 182 5.76 -20.65 19.01
N GLU A 183 4.44 -20.55 19.10
CA GLU A 183 3.48 -21.40 18.39
C GLU A 183 3.36 -20.99 16.91
N ALA A 184 3.49 -19.70 16.62
CA ALA A 184 3.30 -19.10 15.31
C ALA A 184 4.57 -19.01 14.45
N GLN A 185 5.67 -19.69 14.81
CA GLN A 185 6.93 -19.63 14.05
C GLN A 185 6.78 -20.05 12.56
N HIS A 186 5.79 -20.90 12.26
CA HIS A 186 5.48 -21.36 10.91
C HIS A 186 4.62 -20.38 10.09
N ILE A 187 4.14 -19.30 10.71
CA ILE A 187 3.24 -18.34 10.08
C ILE A 187 4.06 -17.31 9.32
N HIS A 188 3.94 -17.34 7.99
CA HIS A 188 4.54 -16.33 7.13
C HIS A 188 3.58 -15.15 6.94
N PHE A 189 4.00 -13.97 7.40
CA PHE A 189 3.30 -12.71 7.14
C PHE A 189 3.54 -12.32 5.67
N ALA A 190 2.68 -12.83 4.78
CA ALA A 190 2.73 -12.54 3.36
C ALA A 190 2.34 -11.07 3.12
N ARG A 191 3.23 -10.33 2.46
CA ARG A 191 2.97 -8.97 1.98
C ARG A 191 2.41 -9.03 0.56
N PRO A 192 1.18 -8.57 0.29
CA PRO A 192 0.65 -8.51 -1.06
C PRO A 192 1.45 -7.50 -1.89
N LEU A 193 1.73 -7.87 -3.13
CA LEU A 193 2.40 -7.03 -4.12
C LEU A 193 1.38 -6.55 -5.16
N LEU A 194 1.51 -5.30 -5.57
CA LEU A 194 0.77 -4.78 -6.71
C LEU A 194 1.31 -5.40 -8.00
N LEU A 195 0.46 -5.50 -9.03
CA LEU A 195 0.89 -6.00 -10.34
C LEU A 195 2.04 -5.16 -10.92
N SER A 196 2.06 -3.85 -10.67
CA SER A 196 3.16 -2.96 -11.06
C SER A 196 4.49 -3.33 -10.39
N GLU A 197 4.45 -3.73 -9.11
CA GLU A 197 5.64 -4.19 -8.37
C GLU A 197 6.11 -5.52 -8.92
N VAL A 198 5.20 -6.48 -9.12
CA VAL A 198 5.50 -7.78 -9.74
C VAL A 198 6.13 -7.61 -11.13
N LEU A 199 5.63 -6.68 -11.94
CA LEU A 199 6.19 -6.36 -13.26
C LEU A 199 7.59 -5.71 -13.18
N GLY A 200 7.93 -5.08 -12.06
CA GLY A 200 9.26 -4.53 -11.79
C GLY A 200 10.28 -5.58 -11.35
N MET A 201 9.83 -6.79 -10.96
CA MET A 201 10.69 -7.89 -10.53
C MET A 201 11.19 -8.75 -11.69
N GLU A 202 11.62 -8.14 -12.80
CA GLU A 202 12.03 -8.87 -14.01
C GLU A 202 13.14 -9.90 -13.76
N GLU A 203 14.08 -9.59 -12.87
CA GLU A 203 15.20 -10.47 -12.49
C GLU A 203 14.77 -11.74 -11.75
N VAL A 204 13.56 -11.77 -11.17
CA VAL A 204 13.04 -12.91 -10.38
C VAL A 204 12.08 -13.77 -11.20
N LEU A 205 11.74 -13.35 -12.43
CA LEU A 205 10.83 -14.06 -13.30
C LEU A 205 11.59 -15.05 -14.22
N PRO A 206 11.01 -16.23 -14.52
CA PRO A 206 9.66 -16.64 -14.22
C PRO A 206 9.46 -17.13 -12.78
N ALA A 207 8.35 -16.75 -12.16
CA ALA A 207 8.00 -17.10 -10.79
C ALA A 207 6.69 -17.89 -10.72
N HIS A 208 6.53 -18.74 -9.72
CA HIS A 208 5.28 -19.43 -9.45
C HIS A 208 4.45 -18.62 -8.46
N ALA A 209 3.17 -18.43 -8.74
CA ALA A 209 2.21 -17.76 -7.86
C ALA A 209 1.01 -18.68 -7.65
N GLU A 210 0.39 -18.63 -6.47
CA GLU A 210 -0.84 -19.36 -6.18
C GLU A 210 -2.01 -18.38 -6.08
N ILE A 211 -3.16 -18.76 -6.63
CA ILE A 211 -4.38 -17.97 -6.53
C ILE A 211 -4.95 -18.15 -5.13
N LEU A 212 -4.84 -17.13 -4.29
CA LEU A 212 -5.41 -17.15 -2.93
C LEU A 212 -6.94 -16.94 -2.95
N GLU A 213 -7.43 -16.13 -3.88
CA GLU A 213 -8.84 -15.83 -4.07
C GLU A 213 -9.17 -15.74 -5.56
N GLY A 214 -10.24 -16.41 -5.97
CA GLY A 214 -10.69 -16.42 -7.36
C GLY A 214 -11.45 -15.13 -7.74
N PRO A 215 -11.65 -14.88 -9.04
CA PRO A 215 -12.40 -13.71 -9.49
C PRO A 215 -13.88 -13.81 -9.08
N SER A 216 -14.36 -12.83 -8.29
CA SER A 216 -15.72 -12.80 -7.77
C SER A 216 -16.77 -12.25 -8.75
N SER A 217 -16.34 -11.62 -9.86
CA SER A 217 -17.22 -10.95 -10.83
C SER A 217 -17.27 -11.66 -12.19
N SER A 218 -18.37 -11.47 -12.92
CA SER A 218 -18.52 -11.95 -14.30
C SER A 218 -17.44 -11.33 -15.18
N ALA A 219 -16.73 -12.17 -15.94
CA ALA A 219 -15.59 -11.75 -16.75
C ALA A 219 -15.99 -10.66 -17.76
N VAL A 220 -15.30 -9.51 -17.71
CA VAL A 220 -15.46 -8.41 -18.67
C VAL A 220 -15.15 -8.86 -20.11
N PHE A 221 -14.32 -9.90 -20.26
CA PHE A 221 -13.95 -10.48 -21.54
C PHE A 221 -14.42 -11.93 -21.64
N LYS A 222 -14.95 -12.31 -22.81
CA LYS A 222 -15.20 -13.72 -23.14
C LYS A 222 -13.86 -14.46 -23.17
N SER A 223 -13.60 -15.21 -22.11
CA SER A 223 -12.36 -15.93 -21.89
C SER A 223 -12.67 -17.38 -21.55
N THR A 224 -12.00 -18.31 -22.24
CA THR A 224 -12.05 -19.74 -21.92
C THR A 224 -11.19 -20.11 -20.70
N TRP A 225 -10.29 -19.23 -20.28
CA TRP A 225 -9.35 -19.47 -19.18
C TRP A 225 -9.81 -18.87 -17.85
N VAL A 226 -10.68 -17.85 -17.85
CA VAL A 226 -11.19 -17.25 -16.60
C VAL A 226 -11.89 -18.27 -15.68
N PRO A 227 -12.74 -19.19 -16.19
CA PRO A 227 -13.33 -20.23 -15.33
C PRO A 227 -12.30 -21.16 -14.69
N GLN A 228 -11.09 -21.24 -15.25
CA GLN A 228 -10.03 -22.10 -14.73
C GLN A 228 -9.30 -21.46 -13.55
N LEU A 229 -9.37 -20.13 -13.37
CA LEU A 229 -8.73 -19.37 -12.29
C LEU A 229 -9.45 -19.63 -10.96
N GLN A 230 -9.08 -20.71 -10.29
CA GLN A 230 -9.67 -21.13 -9.02
C GLN A 230 -8.67 -20.96 -7.88
N ARG A 231 -9.18 -20.76 -6.66
CA ARG A 231 -8.36 -20.75 -5.45
C ARG A 231 -7.50 -22.03 -5.38
N GLY A 232 -6.24 -21.87 -5.02
CA GLY A 232 -5.24 -22.94 -4.94
C GLY A 232 -4.56 -23.27 -6.27
N GLN A 233 -5.01 -22.71 -7.40
CA GLN A 233 -4.34 -22.94 -8.68
C GLN A 233 -3.00 -22.21 -8.72
N ARG A 234 -1.98 -22.87 -9.28
CA ARG A 234 -0.65 -22.30 -9.48
C ARG A 234 -0.52 -21.73 -10.88
N LEU A 235 -0.10 -20.48 -10.95
CA LEU A 235 0.20 -19.71 -12.15
C LEU A 235 1.71 -19.55 -12.28
N GLN A 236 2.20 -19.60 -13.52
CA GLN A 236 3.57 -19.21 -13.83
C GLN A 236 3.57 -17.78 -14.38
N LEU A 237 4.20 -16.88 -13.65
CA LEU A 237 4.37 -15.49 -14.03
C LEU A 237 5.64 -15.37 -14.89
N HIS A 238 5.52 -14.73 -16.05
CA HIS A 238 6.63 -14.48 -16.97
C HIS A 238 6.96 -12.99 -17.05
N GLY A 239 8.23 -12.66 -17.34
CA GLY A 239 8.71 -11.28 -17.53
C GLY A 239 8.13 -10.58 -18.76
N ARG A 240 8.30 -9.24 -18.82
CA ARG A 240 7.68 -8.39 -19.85
C ARG A 240 8.19 -8.72 -21.25
N SER A 241 9.46 -9.11 -21.35
CA SER A 241 10.14 -9.57 -22.56
C SER A 241 9.40 -10.68 -23.31
N HIS A 242 8.63 -11.53 -22.60
CA HIS A 242 7.88 -12.64 -23.19
C HIS A 242 6.40 -12.32 -23.51
N ALA A 243 5.92 -11.12 -23.18
CA ALA A 243 4.49 -10.84 -23.09
C ALA A 243 3.98 -9.69 -23.98
N TRP A 244 4.81 -9.05 -24.82
CA TRP A 244 4.30 -7.97 -25.67
C TRP A 244 3.26 -8.50 -26.65
N ARG A 245 2.04 -7.93 -26.57
CA ARG A 245 0.94 -8.25 -27.46
C ARG A 245 0.45 -6.98 -28.16
N VAL A 246 0.17 -7.08 -29.46
CA VAL A 246 -0.42 -6.00 -30.26
C VAL A 246 -1.92 -6.22 -30.35
N LEU A 247 -2.71 -5.22 -29.98
CA LEU A 247 -4.15 -5.26 -30.16
C LEU A 247 -4.49 -4.96 -31.63
N ALA A 248 -4.91 -5.97 -32.38
CA ALA A 248 -5.44 -5.83 -33.72
C ALA A 248 -6.97 -5.67 -33.68
N SER A 249 -7.47 -4.61 -34.29
CA SER A 249 -8.91 -4.35 -34.39
C SER A 249 -9.36 -4.59 -35.83
N ALA A 250 -10.42 -5.36 -36.02
CA ALA A 250 -11.00 -5.58 -37.35
C ALA A 250 -12.07 -4.49 -37.64
N PRO A 251 -11.85 -3.61 -38.64
CA PRO A 251 -12.75 -2.49 -38.93
C PRO A 251 -14.18 -2.97 -39.17
N GLY A 252 -15.15 -2.31 -38.54
CA GLY A 252 -16.58 -2.60 -38.70
C GLY A 252 -17.10 -3.86 -38.00
N SER A 253 -16.25 -4.67 -37.36
CA SER A 253 -16.68 -5.91 -36.71
C SER A 253 -16.82 -5.84 -35.20
N GLY A 254 -16.34 -4.76 -34.56
CA GLY A 254 -16.23 -4.65 -33.10
C GLY A 254 -15.31 -5.72 -32.46
N ARG A 255 -14.60 -6.51 -33.27
CA ARG A 255 -13.74 -7.59 -32.80
C ARG A 255 -12.31 -7.09 -32.64
N HIS A 256 -11.73 -7.41 -31.49
CA HIS A 256 -10.35 -7.14 -31.15
C HIS A 256 -9.61 -8.46 -30.92
N PHE A 257 -8.35 -8.52 -31.35
CA PHE A 257 -7.47 -9.68 -31.28
C PHE A 257 -6.16 -9.25 -30.63
N LEU A 258 -5.62 -10.04 -29.70
CA LEU A 258 -4.29 -9.81 -29.13
C LEU A 258 -3.27 -10.70 -29.85
N LEU A 259 -2.38 -10.08 -30.62
CA LEU A 259 -1.33 -10.74 -31.39
C LEU A 259 -0.07 -10.83 -30.54
N SER A 260 0.50 -12.02 -30.37
CA SER A 260 1.81 -12.17 -29.72
C SER A 260 2.92 -11.54 -30.54
N SER A 261 3.92 -11.03 -29.85
CA SER A 261 5.23 -10.68 -30.37
C SER A 261 5.87 -11.70 -31.30
N ALA A 262 5.75 -12.96 -30.93
CA ALA A 262 6.32 -14.10 -31.63
C ALA A 262 5.40 -14.59 -32.75
N TYR A 263 4.39 -13.81 -33.16
CA TYR A 263 3.49 -14.18 -34.24
C TYR A 263 4.25 -14.22 -35.58
N GLN A 264 4.57 -15.43 -36.03
CA GLN A 264 5.22 -15.69 -37.33
C GLN A 264 4.22 -15.84 -38.48
N GLY A 265 2.93 -15.61 -38.22
CA GLY A 265 1.90 -15.66 -39.26
C GLY A 265 2.02 -14.50 -40.24
N ARG A 266 1.53 -14.69 -41.47
CA ARG A 266 1.55 -13.67 -42.52
C ARG A 266 0.25 -12.89 -42.52
N PHE A 267 0.32 -11.56 -42.47
CA PHE A 267 -0.84 -10.70 -42.70
C PHE A 267 -1.11 -10.59 -44.20
N ARG A 268 -2.36 -10.83 -44.61
CA ARG A 268 -2.80 -10.51 -45.97
C ARG A 268 -3.29 -9.08 -45.99
N ARG A 269 -2.55 -8.19 -46.67
CA ARG A 269 -3.01 -6.83 -46.93
C ARG A 269 -4.29 -6.88 -47.77
N ARG A 270 -5.35 -6.20 -47.33
CA ARG A 270 -6.54 -6.05 -48.18
C ARG A 270 -6.16 -5.30 -49.46
N PRO A 271 -6.74 -5.66 -50.63
CA PRO A 271 -6.64 -4.81 -51.82
C PRO A 271 -7.10 -3.40 -51.47
N GLN A 272 -6.31 -2.40 -51.83
CA GLN A 272 -6.68 -1.00 -51.65
C GLN A 272 -7.69 -0.64 -52.73
N GLN A 273 -8.81 -0.02 -52.33
CA GLN A 273 -9.77 0.52 -53.27
C GLN A 273 -9.37 1.97 -53.56
N PHE A 274 -9.32 2.31 -54.84
CA PHE A 274 -9.05 3.66 -55.32
C PHE A 274 -10.34 4.19 -55.94
N THR A 275 -10.78 5.37 -55.52
CA THR A 275 -11.98 6.00 -56.10
C THR A 275 -11.64 6.85 -57.31
N GLY A 276 -10.38 7.27 -57.44
CA GLY A 276 -9.92 8.10 -58.55
C GLY A 276 -8.49 7.83 -59.01
N VAL A 277 -8.19 8.33 -60.20
CA VAL A 277 -6.87 8.21 -60.85
C VAL A 277 -5.75 8.87 -60.05
N GLN A 278 -6.05 10.00 -59.39
CA GLN A 278 -5.06 10.74 -58.59
C GLN A 278 -4.65 9.95 -57.33
N GLU A 279 -5.58 9.27 -56.66
CA GLU A 279 -5.28 8.43 -55.49
C GLU A 279 -4.44 7.20 -55.86
N LEU A 280 -4.76 6.60 -57.00
CA LEU A 280 -4.01 5.49 -57.56
C LEU A 280 -2.59 5.92 -57.95
N ALA A 281 -2.45 7.11 -58.54
CA ALA A 281 -1.16 7.70 -58.88
C ALA A 281 -0.31 8.09 -57.67
N ALA A 282 -0.92 8.65 -56.63
CA ALA A 282 -0.22 8.95 -55.38
C ALA A 282 0.33 7.68 -54.69
N SER A 283 -0.26 6.53 -55.00
CA SER A 283 0.16 5.23 -54.45
C SER A 283 1.23 4.52 -55.29
N LEU A 284 1.50 5.00 -56.52
CA LEU A 284 2.59 4.54 -57.38
C LEU A 284 3.93 5.04 -56.83
N ARG A 285 4.79 4.11 -56.40
CA ARG A 285 6.18 4.43 -56.06
C ARG A 285 6.98 4.71 -57.35
N PRO A 286 7.99 5.59 -57.35
CA PRO A 286 8.87 5.78 -58.50
C PRO A 286 9.47 4.44 -58.96
N GLY A 287 9.19 4.02 -60.21
CA GLY A 287 9.61 2.72 -60.76
C GLY A 287 8.79 1.51 -60.31
N GLY A 288 7.75 1.70 -59.50
CA GLY A 288 6.83 0.65 -59.05
C GLY A 288 5.73 0.37 -60.06
N ARG A 289 5.32 -0.90 -60.16
CA ARG A 289 4.15 -1.34 -60.96
C ARG A 289 3.01 -1.67 -60.01
N LEU A 290 1.85 -1.06 -60.20
CA LEU A 290 0.64 -1.38 -59.43
C LEU A 290 -0.35 -2.11 -60.33
N ARG A 291 -0.72 -3.33 -59.93
CA ARG A 291 -1.79 -4.09 -60.60
C ARG A 291 -3.11 -3.77 -59.92
N VAL A 292 -4.03 -3.21 -60.69
CA VAL A 292 -5.39 -2.89 -60.26
C VAL A 292 -6.40 -3.69 -61.06
N VAL A 293 -7.57 -3.89 -60.48
CA VAL A 293 -8.71 -4.53 -61.14
C VAL A 293 -9.83 -3.52 -61.15
N VAL A 294 -10.47 -3.35 -62.29
CA VAL A 294 -11.61 -2.46 -62.46
C VAL A 294 -12.81 -3.07 -61.73
N THR A 295 -13.39 -2.31 -60.80
CA THR A 295 -14.52 -2.76 -59.97
C THR A 295 -15.87 -2.19 -60.41
N GLN A 296 -15.88 -1.24 -61.35
CA GLN A 296 -17.07 -0.62 -61.92
C GLN A 296 -16.84 -0.32 -63.41
N ASP A 297 -17.86 -0.56 -64.23
CA ASP A 297 -17.80 -0.24 -65.67
C ASP A 297 -17.63 1.27 -65.87
N CYS A 298 -16.79 1.64 -66.81
CA CYS A 298 -16.51 3.03 -67.15
C CYS A 298 -16.52 3.21 -68.66
N GLU A 299 -17.46 4.03 -69.13
CA GLU A 299 -17.48 4.51 -70.51
C GLU A 299 -16.34 5.52 -70.70
N GLY A 300 -15.45 5.23 -71.65
CA GLY A 300 -14.30 6.06 -71.95
C GLY A 300 -14.71 7.50 -72.30
N ARG A 301 -14.09 8.50 -71.66
CA ARG A 301 -14.33 9.91 -71.99
C ARG A 301 -13.38 10.37 -73.10
N GLY A 302 -13.85 10.29 -74.35
CA GLY A 302 -13.16 10.79 -75.54
C GLY A 302 -12.48 9.69 -76.37
N ASN A 303 -11.97 10.06 -77.54
CA ASN A 303 -11.48 9.12 -78.56
C ASN A 303 -10.23 8.32 -78.15
N ASP A 304 -9.50 8.75 -77.10
CA ASP A 304 -8.23 8.14 -76.70
C ASP A 304 -8.31 7.31 -75.41
N VAL A 305 -9.48 7.23 -74.76
CA VAL A 305 -9.67 6.49 -73.50
C VAL A 305 -10.55 5.28 -73.78
N PRO A 306 -10.01 4.05 -73.77
CA PRO A 306 -10.81 2.86 -74.02
C PRO A 306 -11.81 2.64 -72.88
N PRO A 307 -13.00 2.08 -73.17
CA PRO A 307 -13.93 1.67 -72.12
C PRO A 307 -13.31 0.57 -71.27
N LEU A 308 -13.59 0.61 -69.96
CA LEU A 308 -13.12 -0.34 -68.97
C LEU A 308 -14.30 -1.11 -68.41
N GLY A 309 -14.23 -2.43 -68.44
CA GLY A 309 -15.23 -3.33 -67.89
C GLY A 309 -14.84 -3.85 -66.51
N VAL A 310 -15.82 -4.20 -65.68
CA VAL A 310 -15.60 -4.90 -64.41
C VAL A 310 -14.77 -6.17 -64.64
N GLY A 311 -13.68 -6.31 -63.88
CA GLY A 311 -12.77 -7.45 -63.98
C GLY A 311 -11.55 -7.21 -64.87
N ASP A 312 -11.51 -6.11 -65.63
CA ASP A 312 -10.33 -5.71 -66.37
C ASP A 312 -9.14 -5.50 -65.44
N ARG A 313 -7.98 -6.03 -65.83
CA ARG A 313 -6.73 -5.92 -65.08
C ARG A 313 -5.86 -4.88 -65.72
N LEU A 314 -5.38 -3.93 -64.94
CA LEU A 314 -4.54 -2.83 -65.43
C LEU A 314 -3.25 -2.78 -64.62
N GLU A 315 -2.13 -2.60 -65.31
CA GLU A 315 -0.83 -2.30 -64.72
C GLU A 315 -0.56 -0.80 -64.86
N ALA A 316 -0.74 -0.05 -63.77
CA ALA A 316 -0.50 1.38 -63.73
C ALA A 316 1.01 1.68 -63.74
N ARG A 317 1.44 2.59 -64.63
CA ARG A 317 2.85 2.95 -64.87
C ARG A 317 3.20 4.39 -64.51
N GLY A 318 2.22 5.30 -64.49
CA GLY A 318 2.43 6.70 -64.14
C GLY A 318 1.31 7.61 -64.62
N LEU A 319 1.44 8.90 -64.36
CA LEU A 319 0.52 9.93 -64.87
C LEU A 319 1.07 10.60 -66.13
N GLN A 320 0.17 10.94 -67.05
CA GLN A 320 0.44 11.78 -68.20
C GLN A 320 -0.36 13.07 -68.10
N GLY A 321 0.33 14.21 -68.11
CA GLY A 321 -0.27 15.55 -67.92
C GLY A 321 -0.27 16.01 -66.46
N ASN A 322 -0.36 17.32 -66.24
CA ASN A 322 -0.24 17.95 -64.92
C ASN A 322 -1.40 18.93 -64.64
N GLY A 323 -2.64 18.54 -64.97
CA GLY A 323 -3.83 19.41 -64.92
C GLY A 323 -5.19 18.68 -65.04
N PRO A 324 -6.30 19.36 -65.39
CA PRO A 324 -7.65 18.77 -65.44
C PRO A 324 -7.84 17.69 -66.53
N GLY A 325 -6.82 17.42 -67.36
CA GLY A 325 -6.76 16.32 -68.32
C GLY A 325 -5.73 15.25 -67.97
N THR A 326 -5.37 15.09 -66.70
CA THR A 326 -4.37 14.10 -66.25
C THR A 326 -4.87 12.68 -66.51
N ARG A 327 -4.14 11.91 -67.30
CA ARG A 327 -4.48 10.52 -67.68
C ARG A 327 -3.58 9.53 -66.95
N LEU A 328 -4.12 8.40 -66.53
CA LEU A 328 -3.32 7.29 -66.02
C LEU A 328 -2.78 6.48 -67.18
N LEU A 329 -1.45 6.30 -67.24
CA LEU A 329 -0.84 5.36 -68.17
C LEU A 329 -0.92 3.97 -67.59
N CYS A 330 -1.70 3.12 -68.25
CA CYS A 330 -1.89 1.72 -67.87
C CYS A 330 -1.57 0.79 -69.04
N HIS A 331 -1.09 -0.41 -68.72
CA HIS A 331 -1.13 -1.55 -69.64
C HIS A 331 -2.30 -2.45 -69.23
N ARG A 332 -3.19 -2.76 -70.18
CA ARG A 332 -4.25 -3.76 -70.02
C ARG A 332 -3.71 -5.14 -70.33
#